data_AF-A0A934DKX8-F1
#
_entry.id   AF-A0A934DKX8-F1
#
_cell.length_a   1.000
_cell.length_b   1.000
_cell.length_c   1.000
_cell.angle_alpha   90.00
_cell.angle_beta   90.00
_cell.angle_gamma   90.00
#
_symmetry.space_group_name_H-M   'P 1'
#
loop_
_entity.id
_entity.type
_entity.pdbx_description
1 polymer ?
#
loop_
_entity_poly.entity_id
_entity_poly.type
_entity_poly.pdbx_seq_one_letter_code
_entity_poly.pdbx_strand_id
1 'polypeptide(L)' 'MSLIINHNLMAMTAARNLSDSYGRLARSTQRLSSGLRVNSAADDAAGLAIRELMRADIAVINQGIRNAGDAISMIQT' A
#
# COMPACT_ATOMS: atom_id res chain seq x y z
N MET A 1 44.20 5.65 15.05
CA MET A 1 43.02 4.77 14.92
C MET A 1 43.00 3.85 16.12
N SER A 2 42.11 4.10 17.09
CA SER A 2 42.04 3.30 18.31
C SER A 2 41.40 1.95 18.02
N LEU A 3 42.11 0.85 18.29
CA LEU A 3 41.59 -0.50 18.18
C LEU A 3 40.76 -0.80 19.43
N ILE A 4 39.44 -0.78 19.27
CA ILE A 4 38.52 -1.01 20.38
C ILE A 4 38.14 -2.49 20.40
N ILE A 5 38.64 -3.24 21.38
CA ILE A 5 38.51 -4.71 21.47
C ILE A 5 37.11 -5.13 21.94
N ASN A 6 36.43 -4.30 22.73
CA ASN A 6 35.15 -4.66 23.36
C ASN A 6 33.92 -4.39 22.49
N HIS A 7 34.00 -3.50 21.50
CA HIS A 7 32.88 -3.22 20.59
C HIS A 7 33.36 -2.98 19.16
N ASN A 8 32.76 -3.71 18.23
CA ASN A 8 33.06 -3.59 16.81
C ASN A 8 32.06 -2.63 16.13
N LEU A 9 32.39 -1.34 16.13
CA LEU A 9 31.60 -0.27 15.52
C LEU A 9 31.35 -0.48 14.01
N MET A 10 32.31 -1.09 13.29
CA MET A 10 32.15 -1.41 11.87
C MET A 10 31.10 -2.50 11.67
N ALA A 11 31.16 -3.59 12.45
CA ALA A 11 30.16 -4.64 12.42
C ALA A 11 28.77 -4.14 12.83
N MET A 12 28.67 -3.28 13.85
CA MET A 12 27.39 -2.65 14.25
C MET A 12 26.81 -1.77 13.14
N THR A 13 27.65 -1.03 12.42
CA THR A 13 27.20 -0.19 11.30
C THR A 13 26.76 -1.04 10.11
N ALA A 14 27.49 -2.11 9.80
CA ALA A 14 27.09 -3.09 8.79
C ALA A 14 25.74 -3.74 9.14
N ALA A 15 25.53 -4.14 10.40
CA ALA A 15 24.28 -4.72 10.87
C ALA A 15 23.09 -3.74 10.75
N ARG A 16 23.29 -2.45 11.08
CA ARG A 16 22.26 -1.41 10.90
C ARG A 16 21.91 -1.21 9.42
N ASN A 17 22.90 -1.12 8.55
CA ASN A 17 22.67 -0.98 7.10
C ASN A 17 21.97 -2.21 6.50
N LEU A 18 22.33 -3.40 6.99
CA LEU A 18 21.68 -4.65 6.61
C LEU A 18 20.21 -4.66 7.05
N SER A 19 19.92 -4.22 8.28
CA SER A 19 18.54 -4.10 8.78
C SER A 19 17.70 -3.12 7.96
N ASP A 20 18.26 -1.97 7.56
CA ASP A 20 17.55 -1.01 6.68
C ASP A 20 17.27 -1.63 5.30
N SER A 21 18.26 -2.33 4.74
CA SER A 21 18.12 -3.03 3.45
C SER A 21 17.03 -4.09 3.49
N TYR A 22 16.96 -4.90 4.56
CA TYR A 22 15.88 -5.86 4.76
C TYR A 22 14.52 -5.18 4.92
N GLY A 23 14.45 -4.05 5.63
CA GLY A 23 13.22 -3.27 5.77
C GLY A 23 12.70 -2.76 4.42
N ARG A 24 13.60 -2.26 3.56
CA ARG A 24 13.25 -1.84 2.18
C ARG A 24 12.81 -3.02 1.32
N LEU A 25 13.49 -4.16 1.43
CA LEU A 25 13.12 -5.38 0.70
C LEU A 25 11.73 -5.89 1.12
N ALA A 26 11.42 -5.89 2.42
CA ALA A 26 10.10 -6.26 2.93
C ALA A 26 9.00 -5.36 2.37
N ARG A 27 9.24 -4.03 2.31
CA ARG A 27 8.28 -3.10 1.70
C ARG A 27 8.10 -3.35 0.19
N SER A 28 9.19 -3.58 -0.54
CA SER A 28 9.15 -3.87 -1.99
C SER A 28 8.41 -5.17 -2.28
N THR A 29 8.65 -6.23 -1.50
CA THR A 29 7.94 -7.51 -1.64
C THR A 29 6.46 -7.38 -1.31
N GLN A 30 6.09 -6.62 -0.27
CA GLN A 30 4.69 -6.31 0.04
C GLN A 30 4.00 -5.58 -1.12
N ARG A 31 4.63 -4.55 -1.68
CA ARG A 31 4.11 -3.82 -2.85
C ARG A 31 3.98 -4.72 -4.07
N LEU A 32 4.98 -5.54 -4.35
CA LEU A 32 4.95 -6.50 -5.45
C LEU A 32 3.79 -7.50 -5.29
N SER A 33 3.62 -8.07 -4.09
CA SER A 33 2.54 -9.04 -3.81
C SER A 33 1.15 -8.41 -3.90
N SER A 34 1.01 -7.15 -3.49
CA SER A 34 -0.29 -6.44 -3.53
C SER A 34 -0.62 -5.85 -4.90
N GLY A 35 0.39 -5.60 -5.74
CA GLY A 35 0.28 -4.77 -6.95
C GLY A 35 0.03 -3.28 -6.67
N LEU A 36 0.02 -2.85 -5.41
CA LEU A 36 -0.37 -1.50 -5.00
C LEU A 36 0.85 -0.72 -4.47
N ARG A 37 0.95 0.55 -4.85
CA ARG A 37 1.98 1.46 -4.32
C ARG A 37 1.75 1.79 -2.85
N VAL A 38 0.50 1.98 -2.47
CA VAL A 38 0.07 2.34 -1.10
C VAL A 38 -0.77 1.18 -0.57
N ASN A 39 -0.25 0.49 0.44
CA ASN A 39 -0.91 -0.67 1.05
C ASN A 39 -1.53 -0.34 2.40
N SER A 40 -0.97 0.63 3.13
CA SER A 40 -1.42 1.01 4.46
C SER A 40 -1.47 2.53 4.62
N ALA A 41 -2.23 3.00 5.62
CA ALA A 41 -2.27 4.43 5.97
C ALA A 41 -0.92 4.96 6.45
N ALA A 42 -0.04 4.06 6.93
CA ALA A 42 1.33 4.41 7.30
C ALA A 42 2.22 4.70 6.08
N ASP A 43 1.89 4.18 4.90
CA ASP A 43 2.62 4.47 3.66
C ASP A 43 2.22 5.83 3.08
N ASP A 44 0.91 6.12 3.04
CA ASP A 44 0.32 7.36 2.52
C ASP A 44 -1.17 7.46 2.94
N ALA A 45 -1.45 8.12 4.07
CA ALA A 45 -2.81 8.21 4.60
C ALA A 45 -3.78 8.97 3.68
N ALA A 46 -3.32 10.07 3.06
CA ALA A 46 -4.15 10.87 2.17
C ALA A 46 -4.41 10.12 0.85
N GLY A 47 -3.37 9.52 0.26
CA GLY A 47 -3.50 8.72 -0.96
C GLY A 47 -4.37 7.48 -0.75
N LEU A 48 -4.29 6.84 0.42
CA LEU A 48 -5.19 5.74 0.77
C LEU A 48 -6.64 6.21 0.91
N ALA A 49 -6.88 7.32 1.62
CA ALA A 49 -8.23 7.85 1.82
C ALA A 49 -8.91 8.23 0.50
N ILE A 50 -8.20 8.91 -0.40
CA ILE A 50 -8.71 9.25 -1.74
C ILE A 50 -9.01 7.97 -2.54
N ARG A 51 -8.13 6.96 -2.47
CA ARG A 51 -8.37 5.68 -3.15
C ARG A 51 -9.64 4.99 -2.66
N GLU A 52 -9.86 4.95 -1.34
CA GLU A 52 -11.07 4.34 -0.79
C GLU A 52 -12.33 5.12 -1.16
N LEU A 53 -12.27 6.46 -1.17
CA LEU A 53 -13.35 7.30 -1.68
C LEU A 53 -13.69 6.97 -3.13
N MET A 54 -12.69 6.92 -4.02
CA MET A 54 -12.89 6.57 -5.42
C MET A 54 -13.46 5.14 -5.59
N ARG A 55 -13.03 4.18 -4.77
CA ARG A 55 -13.60 2.82 -4.77
C ARG A 55 -15.08 2.83 -4.37
N ALA A 56 -15.45 3.65 -3.39
CA ALA A 56 -16.84 3.83 -2.99
C ALA A 56 -17.67 4.45 -4.13
N ASP A 57 -17.18 5.50 -4.77
CA ASP A 57 -17.85 6.15 -5.91
C ASP A 57 -18.08 5.17 -7.07
N ILE A 58 -17.07 4.36 -7.41
CA ILE A 58 -17.19 3.30 -8.44
C ILE A 58 -18.29 2.30 -8.05
N ALA A 59 -18.35 1.87 -6.80
CA ALA A 59 -19.38 0.94 -6.33
C ALA A 59 -20.79 1.56 -6.43
N VAL A 60 -20.93 2.83 -6.06
CA VAL A 60 -22.17 3.60 -6.16
C VAL A 60 -22.61 3.74 -7.63
N ILE A 61 -21.70 4.11 -8.53
CA ILE A 61 -21.99 4.24 -9.97
C ILE A 61 -22.43 2.90 -10.55
N ASN A 62 -21.74 1.80 -10.21
CA ASN A 62 -22.11 0.46 -10.68
C ASN A 62 -23.51 0.04 -10.21
N GLN A 63 -23.91 0.42 -8.99
CA GLN A 63 -25.28 0.20 -8.52
C GLN A 63 -26.27 1.09 -9.28
N GLY A 64 -25.93 2.35 -9.52
CA GLY A 64 -26.74 3.26 -10.33
C GLY A 64 -27.01 2.73 -11.74
N ILE A 65 -25.99 2.16 -12.39
CA ILE A 65 -26.12 1.51 -13.71
C ILE A 65 -27.08 0.33 -13.65
N ARG A 66 -26.98 -0.53 -12.62
CA ARG A 66 -27.92 -1.65 -12.44
C ARG A 66 -29.36 -1.15 -12.26
N ASN A 67 -29.55 -0.17 -11.37
CA ASN A 67 -30.86 0.42 -11.13
C ASN A 67 -31.47 1.05 -12.40
N ALA A 68 -30.65 1.69 -13.23
CA ALA A 68 -31.10 2.26 -14.50
C ALA A 68 -31.49 1.17 -15.50
N GLY A 69 -30.73 0.07 -15.56
CA GLY A 69 -31.09 -1.11 -16.35
C GLY A 69 -32.44 -1.71 -15.94
N ASP A 70 -32.64 -1.89 -14.62
CA ASP A 70 -33.90 -2.40 -14.07
C ASP A 70 -35.08 -1.46 -14.40
N ALA A 71 -34.88 -0.14 -14.30
CA ALA A 71 -35.90 0.84 -14.66
C ALA A 71 -36.26 0.80 -16.16
N ILE A 72 -35.27 0.63 -17.04
CA ILE A 72 -35.51 0.46 -18.49
C ILE A 72 -36.33 -0.81 -18.73
N SER A 73 -35.96 -1.93 -18.11
CA SER A 73 -36.71 -3.19 -18.26
C SER A 73 -38.16 -3.07 -17.79
N MET A 74 -38.41 -2.33 -16.70
CA MET A 74 -39.77 -2.09 -16.19
C MET A 74 -40.62 -1.23 -17.15
N ILE A 75 -40.01 -0.29 -17.88
CA ILE A 75 -40.71 0.55 -18.87
C ILE A 75 -40.99 -0.24 -20.15
N GLN A 76 -40.14 -1.22 -20.48
CA GLN A 76 -40.25 -2.03 -21.70
C GLN A 76 -41.23 -3.20 -21.58
N THR A 77 -41.72 -3.53 -20.39
CA THR A 77 -42.82 -4.49 -20.14
C THR A 77 -44.17 -3.80 -20.10
#